data_AF-A0A2G2D9K3-F1
#
_entry.id   AF-A0A2G2D9K3-F1
#
_cell.length_a   1.000
_cell.length_b   1.000
_cell.length_c   1.000
_cell.angle_alpha   90.00
_cell.angle_beta   90.00
_cell.angle_gamma   90.00
#
_symmetry.space_group_name_H-M   'P 1'
#
loop_
_entity.id
_entity.type
_entity.pdbx_description
1 polymer ?
#
loop_
_entity_poly.entity_id
_entity_poly.type
_entity_poly.pdbx_seq_one_letter_code
_entity_poly.pdbx_strand_id
1 'polypeptide(L)'
;MTLYNTLKTFLVNNNKSVETPEGVCPNCWGRQEYQGKFFEAVKREGIDTQNITEKKGWIQAYAEQHLSGIELSKSEPINTCVSCGLKYVDEK
;
A
#
# COMPACT_ATOMS: atom_id res chain seq x y z
N MET A 1 -0.14 9.65 8.07
CA MET A 1 0.78 9.72 6.91
C MET A 1 -0.02 9.55 5.62
N THR A 2 0.36 10.19 4.51
CA THR A 2 -0.33 9.93 3.22
C THR A 2 0.19 8.65 2.59
N LEU A 3 -0.65 8.00 1.80
CA LEU A 3 -0.28 6.79 1.06
C LEU A 3 0.99 6.96 0.22
N TYR A 4 1.11 8.08 -0.51
CA TYR A 4 2.32 8.39 -1.28
C TYR A 4 3.58 8.47 -0.40
N ASN A 5 3.48 9.08 0.79
CA ASN A 5 4.63 9.17 1.69
C ASN A 5 5.04 7.80 2.23
N THR A 6 4.08 6.92 2.51
CA THR A 6 4.36 5.53 2.91
C THR A 6 5.09 4.76 1.80
N LEU A 7 4.61 4.86 0.56
CA LEU A 7 5.24 4.21 -0.60
C LEU A 7 6.63 4.79 -0.90
N LYS A 8 6.78 6.11 -0.81
CA LYS A 8 8.08 6.77 -0.95
C LYS A 8 9.07 6.26 0.09
N THR A 9 8.64 6.14 1.34
CA THR A 9 9.46 5.63 2.44
C THR A 9 9.87 4.18 2.20
N PHE A 10 8.96 3.34 1.72
CA PHE A 10 9.25 1.94 1.37
C PHE A 10 10.36 1.82 0.32
N LEU A 11 10.27 2.61 -0.76
CA LEU A 11 11.26 2.60 -1.84
C LEU A 11 12.62 3.14 -1.40
N VAL A 12 12.64 4.20 -0.58
CA VAL A 12 13.88 4.77 -0.04
C VAL A 12 14.57 3.83 0.96
N ASN A 13 13.80 3.08 1.75
CA ASN A 13 14.32 2.21 2.80
C ASN A 13 14.69 0.79 2.31
N ASN A 14 14.94 0.60 1.00
CA ASN A 14 15.28 -0.70 0.41
C ASN A 14 14.28 -1.83 0.78
N ASN A 15 12.98 -1.55 0.67
CA ASN A 15 11.90 -2.52 0.92
C ASN A 15 11.81 -3.06 2.35
N LYS A 16 12.37 -2.37 3.35
CA LYS A 16 12.04 -2.70 4.74
C LYS A 16 10.54 -2.48 4.97
N SER A 17 9.92 -3.37 5.72
CA SER A 17 8.49 -3.33 6.02
C SER A 17 8.09 -1.95 6.52
N VAL A 18 7.20 -1.29 5.78
CA VAL A 18 6.58 -0.03 6.20
C VAL A 18 5.25 -0.32 6.89
N GLU A 19 4.91 0.54 7.86
CA GLU A 19 3.61 0.49 8.52
C GLU A 19 2.48 0.57 7.49
N THR A 20 1.42 -0.18 7.77
CA THR A 20 0.24 -0.18 6.90
C THR A 20 -0.46 1.17 7.04
N PRO A 21 -0.80 1.85 5.93
CA PRO A 21 -1.61 3.06 5.98
C PRO A 21 -2.97 2.82 6.67
N GLU A 22 -3.49 3.82 7.37
CA GLU A 22 -4.85 3.78 7.92
C GLU A 22 -5.89 3.47 6.83
N GLY A 23 -6.88 2.63 7.16
CA GLY A 23 -7.94 2.22 6.24
C GLY A 23 -7.53 1.13 5.23
N VAL A 24 -6.27 0.70 5.21
CA VAL A 24 -5.79 -0.39 4.36
C VAL A 24 -5.63 -1.67 5.15
N CYS A 25 -5.98 -2.81 4.55
CA CYS A 25 -5.82 -4.12 5.17
C CYS A 25 -4.32 -4.46 5.38
N PRO A 26 -3.84 -4.62 6.63
CA PRO A 26 -2.42 -4.90 6.90
C PRO A 26 -1.96 -6.26 6.38
N ASN A 27 -2.85 -7.25 6.33
CA ASN A 27 -2.53 -8.55 5.74
C ASN A 27 -2.33 -8.45 4.21
N CYS A 28 -3.17 -7.71 3.50
CA CYS A 28 -3.01 -7.54 2.05
C CYS A 28 -1.86 -6.60 1.72
N TRP A 29 -1.62 -5.57 2.54
CA TRP A 29 -0.49 -4.66 2.41
C TRP A 29 0.85 -5.37 2.61
N GLY A 30 0.96 -6.20 3.66
CA GLY A 30 2.17 -6.93 4.02
C GLY A 30 2.38 -8.25 3.28
N ARG A 31 1.35 -8.81 2.62
CA ARG A 31 1.58 -9.92 1.68
C ARG A 31 2.43 -9.41 0.52
N GLN A 32 3.28 -10.31 -0.01
CA GLN A 32 4.04 -10.11 -1.25
C GLN A 32 3.18 -9.62 -2.43
N GLU A 33 1.85 -9.71 -2.32
CA GLU A 33 0.89 -9.23 -3.29
C GLU A 33 0.93 -7.71 -3.49
N TYR A 34 1.06 -6.89 -2.44
CA TYR A 34 1.13 -5.44 -2.65
C TYR A 34 2.56 -4.93 -2.61
N GLN A 35 3.29 -5.11 -1.49
CA GLN A 35 4.69 -4.66 -1.40
C GLN A 35 5.61 -5.33 -2.44
N GLY A 36 5.40 -6.62 -2.74
CA GLY A 36 6.17 -7.33 -3.75
C GLY A 36 5.80 -6.92 -5.18
N LYS A 37 4.52 -6.98 -5.56
CA LYS A 37 4.09 -6.55 -6.91
C LYS A 37 4.36 -5.07 -7.18
N PHE A 38 4.15 -4.20 -6.19
CA PHE A 38 4.50 -2.78 -6.28
C PHE A 38 5.99 -2.60 -6.51
N PHE A 39 6.85 -3.28 -5.72
CA PHE A 39 8.30 -3.21 -5.92
C PHE A 39 8.73 -3.70 -7.32
N GLU A 40 8.16 -4.81 -7.79
CA GLU A 40 8.43 -5.33 -9.12
C GLU A 40 7.98 -4.35 -10.22
N ALA A 41 6.80 -3.74 -10.08
CA ALA A 41 6.28 -2.77 -11.03
C ALA A 41 7.15 -1.48 -11.06
N VAL A 42 7.53 -0.97 -9.89
CA VAL A 42 8.46 0.16 -9.75
C VAL A 42 9.79 -0.13 -10.41
N LYS A 43 10.37 -1.33 -10.17
CA LYS A 43 11.61 -1.76 -10.83
C LYS A 43 11.46 -1.86 -12.34
N ARG A 44 10.35 -2.42 -12.83
CA ARG A 44 10.07 -2.57 -14.27
C ARG A 44 9.96 -1.21 -14.96
N GLU A 45 9.37 -0.23 -14.30
CA GLU A 45 9.27 1.15 -14.79
C GLU A 45 10.55 1.97 -14.63
N GLY A 46 11.61 1.38 -14.07
CA GLY A 46 12.88 2.07 -13.82
C GLY A 46 12.75 3.21 -12.80
N ILE A 47 11.82 3.08 -11.84
CA ILE A 47 11.62 4.06 -10.79
C ILE A 47 12.59 3.75 -9.65
N ASP A 48 13.35 4.76 -9.23
CA ASP A 48 14.34 4.68 -8.16
C ASP A 48 14.32 5.94 -7.29
N THR A 49 15.20 6.01 -6.29
CA THR A 49 15.28 7.14 -5.37
C THR A 49 15.59 8.49 -6.04
N GLN A 50 16.17 8.50 -7.24
CA GLN A 50 16.53 9.72 -7.97
C GLN A 50 15.31 10.31 -8.69
N ASN A 51 14.47 9.47 -9.29
CA ASN A 51 13.31 9.90 -10.08
C ASN A 51 11.95 9.73 -9.36
N ILE A 52 11.93 9.18 -8.15
CA ILE A 52 10.71 8.88 -7.37
C ILE A 52 9.75 10.07 -7.21
N THR A 53 10.31 11.28 -7.07
CA THR A 53 9.51 12.50 -6.87
C THR A 53 8.85 12.95 -8.18
N GLU A 54 9.54 12.79 -9.31
CA GLU A 54 9.00 13.07 -10.65
C GLU A 54 7.96 12.01 -11.04
N LYS A 55 8.16 10.77 -10.61
CA LYS A 55 7.25 9.63 -10.83
C LYS A 55 6.11 9.55 -9.83
N LYS A 56 5.90 10.58 -9.01
CA LYS A 56 4.81 10.65 -8.03
C LYS A 56 3.45 10.31 -8.62
N GLY A 57 3.12 10.85 -9.80
CA GLY A 57 1.84 10.59 -10.45
C GLY A 57 1.64 9.12 -10.82
N TRP A 58 2.70 8.46 -11.32
CA TRP A 58 2.66 7.02 -11.62
C TRP A 58 2.47 6.20 -10.35
N ILE A 59 3.21 6.52 -9.28
CA ILE A 59 3.11 5.81 -7.99
C ILE A 59 1.71 5.93 -7.41
N GLN A 60 1.13 7.14 -7.46
CA GLN A 60 -0.25 7.36 -7.01
C GLN A 60 -1.24 6.57 -7.87
N ALA A 61 -1.14 6.63 -9.20
CA ALA A 61 -2.05 5.93 -10.09
C ALA A 61 -1.97 4.40 -9.95
N TYR A 62 -0.77 3.85 -9.75
CA TYR A 62 -0.60 2.43 -9.45
C TYR A 62 -1.26 2.08 -8.11
N ALA A 63 -1.01 2.90 -7.10
CA ALA A 63 -1.57 2.69 -5.78
C ALA A 63 -3.10 2.78 -5.79
N GLU A 64 -3.70 3.75 -6.48
CA GLU A 64 -5.15 3.87 -6.63
C GLU A 64 -5.75 2.63 -7.32
N GLN A 65 -5.14 2.18 -8.43
CA GLN A 65 -5.63 1.00 -9.16
C GLN A 65 -5.55 -0.30 -8.36
N HIS A 66 -4.52 -0.45 -7.52
CA HIS A 66 -4.24 -1.70 -6.83
C HIS A 66 -4.66 -1.70 -5.35
N LEU A 67 -4.83 -0.53 -4.72
CA LEU A 67 -5.23 -0.44 -3.31
C LEU A 67 -6.72 -0.45 -3.09
N SER A 68 -7.53 0.01 -4.05
CA SER A 68 -8.99 -0.04 -3.90
C SER A 68 -9.51 -1.46 -3.61
N GLY A 69 -8.78 -2.49 -4.06
CA GLY A 69 -9.11 -3.88 -3.75
C GLY A 69 -8.81 -4.30 -2.30
N ILE A 70 -7.95 -3.59 -1.58
CA ILE A 70 -7.49 -3.98 -0.23
C ILE A 70 -7.90 -3.00 0.86
N GLU A 71 -8.71 -1.99 0.53
CA GLU A 71 -9.33 -1.10 1.50
C GLU A 71 -10.23 -1.88 2.47
N LEU A 72 -10.22 -1.43 3.72
CA LEU A 72 -11.10 -1.95 4.75
C LEU A 72 -12.48 -1.32 4.58
N SER A 73 -13.50 -2.15 4.37
CA SER A 73 -14.89 -1.71 4.47
C SER A 73 -15.21 -1.41 5.93
N LYS A 74 -15.50 -0.14 6.21
CA LYS A 74 -15.89 0.32 7.54
C LYS A 74 -17.28 -0.18 7.87
N SER A 75 -17.38 -1.10 8.82
CA SER A 75 -18.64 -1.55 9.37
C SER A 75 -18.46 -1.63 10.87
N GLU A 76 -18.68 -0.53 11.61
CA GLU A 76 -18.49 -0.53 13.06
C GLU A 76 -19.30 -1.66 13.71
N PRO A 77 -18.70 -2.51 14.58
CA PRO A 77 -17.35 -2.45 15.17
C PRO A 77 -16.27 -3.29 14.44
N ILE A 78 -16.57 -3.86 13.27
CA ILE A 78 -15.72 -4.80 12.54
C ILE A 78 -15.44 -4.29 11.12
N ASN A 79 -14.21 -3.82 10.91
CA ASN A 79 -13.70 -3.52 9.58
C ASN A 79 -13.43 -4.82 8.82
N THR A 80 -13.93 -4.98 7.60
CA THR A 80 -13.67 -6.20 6.79
C THR A 80 -12.93 -5.85 5.51
N CYS A 81 -11.85 -6.56 5.22
CA CYS A 81 -11.15 -6.42 3.95
C CYS A 81 -11.92 -7.13 2.82
N VAL A 82 -12.23 -6.41 1.75
CA VAL A 82 -12.97 -6.98 0.60
C VAL A 82 -12.14 -7.99 -0.21
N SER A 83 -10.81 -7.86 -0.20
CA SER A 83 -9.92 -8.77 -0.95
C SER A 83 -9.65 -10.10 -0.25
N CYS A 84 -9.41 -10.10 1.06
CA CYS A 84 -9.04 -11.33 1.79
C CYS A 84 -10.10 -11.81 2.80
N GLY A 85 -11.17 -11.04 3.01
CA GLY A 85 -12.26 -11.38 3.94
C GLY A 85 -11.88 -11.30 5.42
N LEU A 86 -10.65 -10.87 5.75
CA LEU A 86 -10.23 -10.72 7.14
C LEU A 86 -10.98 -9.59 7.82
N LYS A 87 -11.35 -9.86 9.07
CA LYS A 87 -12.04 -8.96 9.97
C LYS A 87 -11.04 -8.35 10.94
N TYR A 88 -11.08 -7.04 11.08
CA TYR A 88 -10.28 -6.24 11.99
C TYR A 88 -11.24 -5.55 12.95
N VAL A 89 -11.01 -5.70 14.25
CA VAL A 89 -11.76 -4.96 15.26
C VAL A 89 -11.07 -3.62 15.44
N ASP A 90 -11.83 -2.53 15.32
CA ASP A 90 -11.33 -1.20 15.65
C ASP A 90 -11.27 -1.12 17.18
N GLU A 91 -10.10 -1.37 17.77
CA GLU A 91 -9.88 -1.15 19.20
C GLU A 91 -9.86 0.37 19.43
N LYS A 92 -11.01 0.90 19.87
CA LYS A 92 -11.24 2.30 20.23
C LYS A 92 -10.48 2.71 21.49
#